data_AF-A0A519D7Q5-F1
#
_entry.id   AF-A0A519D7Q5-F1
#
_cell.length_a   1.000
_cell.length_b   1.000
_cell.length_c   1.000
_cell.angle_alpha   90.00
_cell.angle_beta   90.00
_cell.angle_gamma   90.00
#
_symmetry.space_group_name_H-M   'P 1'
#
loop_
_entity.id
_entity.type
_entity.pdbx_description
1 polymer ?
#
loop_
_entity_poly.entity_id
_entity_poly.type
_entity_poly.pdbx_seq_one_letter_code
_entity_poly.pdbx_strand_id
1 'polypeptide(L)' 'MQRESPMFKEAVKLGLTPMLSTLAIMENANSESEVLGFGLSVITLNLGMYIGLPAFGIVKLKKLL' A
#
# COMPACT_ATOMS: atom_id res chain seq x y z
N MET A 1 20.30 -10.54 -8.08
CA MET A 1 19.50 -10.32 -6.85
C MET A 1 17.98 -10.17 -7.06
N GLN A 2 17.40 -9.35 -7.96
CA GLN A 2 15.94 -9.48 -8.30
C GLN A 2 15.60 -10.70 -9.19
N ARG A 3 16.61 -11.31 -9.84
CA ARG A 3 16.49 -12.53 -10.67
C ARG A 3 16.67 -13.85 -9.92
N GLU A 4 17.00 -13.84 -8.62
CA GLU A 4 17.61 -15.00 -7.94
C GLU A 4 16.68 -15.81 -7.02
N SER A 5 15.50 -15.30 -6.65
CA SER A 5 14.52 -16.11 -5.89
C SER A 5 13.08 -15.75 -6.30
N PRO A 6 12.30 -16.72 -6.82
CA PRO A 6 10.90 -16.53 -7.17
C PRO A 6 10.07 -15.98 -6.00
N MET A 7 10.32 -16.47 -4.78
CA MET A 7 9.61 -16.01 -3.58
C MET A 7 9.92 -14.55 -3.23
N PHE A 8 11.17 -14.11 -3.43
CA PHE A 8 11.52 -12.70 -3.18
C PHE A 8 10.76 -11.77 -4.11
N LYS A 9 10.64 -12.13 -5.40
CA LYS A 9 9.86 -11.37 -6.38
C LYS A 9 8.39 -11.27 -5.98
N GLU A 10 7.82 -12.37 -5.50
CA GLU A 10 6.41 -12.45 -5.11
C GLU A 10 6.11 -11.64 -3.85
N ALA A 11 6.99 -11.70 -2.85
CA ALA A 11 6.91 -10.89 -1.63
C ALA A 11 7.03 -9.38 -1.94
N VAL A 12 7.97 -8.99 -2.81
CA VAL A 12 8.11 -7.60 -3.27
C VAL A 12 6.86 -7.15 -4.02
N LYS A 13 6.31 -7.99 -4.91
CA LYS A 13 5.08 -7.69 -5.64
C LYS A 13 3.89 -7.50 -4.68
N LEU A 14 3.71 -8.40 -3.72
CA LEU A 14 2.65 -8.30 -2.72
C LEU A 14 2.80 -7.02 -1.89
N GLY A 15 4.03 -6.70 -1.50
CA GLY A 15 4.36 -5.48 -0.79
C GLY A 15 4.04 -4.23 -1.60
N LEU A 16 4.33 -4.18 -2.90
CA LEU A 16 4.16 -2.99 -3.74
C LEU A 16 2.75 -2.86 -4.36
N THR A 17 1.97 -3.94 -4.43
CA THR A 17 0.64 -3.94 -5.07
C THR A 17 -0.30 -2.87 -4.48
N PRO A 18 -0.43 -2.70 -3.16
CA PRO A 18 -1.26 -1.65 -2.58
C PRO A 18 -0.82 -0.23 -2.99
N MET A 19 0.50 0.01 -3.06
CA MET A 19 1.06 1.29 -3.51
C MET A 19 0.80 1.54 -4.99
N LEU A 20 1.03 0.54 -5.85
CA LEU A 20 0.78 0.67 -7.29
C LEU A 20 -0.71 0.89 -7.59
N SER A 21 -1.60 0.19 -6.88
CA SER A 21 -3.05 0.36 -7.04
C SER A 21 -3.55 1.73 -6.59
N THR A 22 -2.95 2.31 -5.54
CA THR A 22 -3.32 3.64 -5.06
C THR A 22 -2.72 4.75 -5.90
N LEU A 23 -1.54 4.54 -6.49
CA LEU A 23 -0.89 5.54 -7.35
C LEU A 23 -1.71 5.84 -8.62
N ALA A 24 -2.48 4.86 -9.12
CA ALA A 24 -3.42 5.06 -10.23
C ALA A 24 -4.52 6.11 -9.93
N ILE A 25 -4.77 6.44 -8.66
CA ILE A 25 -5.69 7.53 -8.29
C ILE A 25 -5.12 8.89 -8.74
N MET A 26 -3.80 9.07 -8.71
CA MET A 26 -3.16 10.31 -9.15
C MET A 26 -3.29 10.55 -10.66
N GLU A 27 -3.50 9.49 -11.46
CA GLU A 27 -3.75 9.62 -12.91
C GLU A 27 -5.09 10.31 -13.20
N ASN A 28 -6.00 10.35 -12.22
CA ASN A 28 -7.29 11.03 -12.35
C ASN A 28 -7.23 12.51 -11.94
N ALA A 29 -6.06 13.03 -11.55
CA ALA A 29 -5.89 14.44 -11.22
C ALA A 29 -5.87 15.31 -12.47
N ASN A 30 -6.87 16.18 -12.64
CA ASN A 30 -6.98 17.09 -13.78
C ASN A 30 -6.49 18.51 -13.47
N SER A 31 -6.17 18.80 -12.20
CA SER A 31 -5.66 20.10 -11.76
C SER A 31 -4.57 19.95 -10.70
N GLU A 32 -3.71 20.96 -10.55
CA GLU A 32 -2.64 20.97 -9.53
C GLU A 32 -3.20 20.80 -8.10
N SER A 33 -4.37 21.39 -7.84
CA SER A 33 -5.06 21.24 -6.55
C SER A 33 -5.54 19.80 -6.31
N GLU A 34 -6.00 19.11 -7.36
CA GLU A 34 -6.38 17.69 -7.27
C GLU A 34 -5.15 16.80 -7.08
N VAL A 35 -4.01 17.13 -7.68
CA VAL A 35 -2.75 16.39 -7.47
C VAL A 35 -2.37 16.42 -5.98
N LEU A 36 -2.50 17.56 -5.31
CA LEU A 36 -2.23 17.67 -3.88
C LEU A 36 -3.25 16.88 -3.03
N GLY A 37 -4.54 16.99 -3.34
CA GLY A 37 -5.60 16.27 -2.64
C GLY A 37 -5.49 14.76 -2.79
N PHE A 38 -5.26 14.27 -4.02
CA PHE A 38 -5.03 12.86 -4.29
C PHE A 38 -3.68 12.39 -3.74
N GLY A 39 -2.62 13.20 -3.79
CA GLY A 39 -1.34 12.87 -3.18
C GLY A 39 -1.45 12.62 -1.67
N LEU A 40 -2.16 13.50 -0.95
CA LEU A 40 -2.45 13.30 0.48
C LEU A 40 -3.29 12.03 0.72
N SER A 41 -4.31 11.82 -0.11
CA SER A 41 -5.17 10.63 -0.03
C SER A 41 -4.36 9.35 -0.22
N VAL A 42 -3.51 9.28 -1.24
CA VAL A 42 -2.63 8.14 -1.53
C VAL A 42 -1.68 7.86 -0.37
N ILE A 43 -1.10 8.90 0.25
CA ILE A 43 -0.26 8.73 1.45
C ILE A 43 -1.06 8.11 2.60
N THR A 44 -2.24 8.66 2.90
CA THR A 44 -3.10 8.14 3.97
C THR A 44 -3.55 6.70 3.70
N LEU A 45 -3.94 6.38 2.46
CA LEU A 45 -4.33 5.03 2.03
C LEU A 45 -3.16 4.04 2.14
N ASN A 46 -1.96 4.40 1.69
CA ASN A 46 -0.77 3.57 1.83
C ASN A 46 -0.45 3.31 3.30
N LEU A 47 -0.35 4.36 4.12
CA LEU A 47 -0.10 4.22 5.55
C LEU A 47 -1.17 3.35 6.23
N GLY A 48 -2.45 3.58 5.90
CA GLY A 48 -3.56 2.81 6.42
C GLY A 48 -3.45 1.32 6.10
N MET A 49 -3.02 0.95 4.90
CA MET A 49 -2.85 -0.46 4.54
C MET A 49 -1.58 -1.08 5.14
N TYR A 50 -0.44 -0.40 5.05
CA TYR A 50 0.83 -0.91 5.58
C TYR A 50 0.88 -0.99 7.11
N ILE A 51 0.11 -0.15 7.82
CA ILE A 51 0.06 -0.15 9.29
C ILE A 51 -1.22 -0.83 9.79
N GLY A 52 -2.36 -0.51 9.19
CA GLY A 52 -3.67 -1.00 9.64
C GLY A 52 -3.85 -2.49 9.45
N LEU A 53 -3.42 -3.06 8.31
CA LEU A 53 -3.55 -4.51 8.07
C LEU A 53 -2.70 -5.33 9.06
N PRO A 54 -1.41 -5.00 9.30
CA PRO A 54 -0.62 -5.67 10.33
C PRO A 54 -1.13 -5.42 11.76
N ALA A 55 -1.51 -4.18 12.10
CA ALA A 55 -2.04 -3.87 13.43
C ALA A 55 -3.31 -4.65 13.74
N PHE A 56 -4.24 -4.71 12.78
CA PHE A 56 -5.47 -5.51 12.90
C PHE A 56 -5.15 -7.00 13.02
N GLY A 57 -4.20 -7.51 12.22
CA GLY A 57 -3.74 -8.89 12.31
C GLY A 57 -3.20 -9.25 13.70
N ILE A 58 -2.36 -8.39 14.28
CA ILE A 58 -1.79 -8.57 15.62
C ILE A 58 -2.88 -8.54 16.69
N VAL A 59 -3.79 -7.56 16.64
CA VAL A 59 -4.89 -7.45 17.62
C VAL A 59 -5.79 -8.68 17.56
N LYS A 60 -6.15 -9.14 16.35
CA LYS A 60 -6.97 -10.34 16.17
C LYS A 60 -6.25 -11.59 16.66
N LEU A 61 -4.96 -11.72 16.40
CA LEU A 61 -4.14 -12.85 16.87
C LEU A 61 -4.06 -12.88 18.40
N LYS A 62 -3.84 -11.73 19.04
CA LYS A 62 -3.85 -11.60 20.52
C LYS A 62 -5.19 -11.92 21.16
N LYS A 63 -6.30 -11.70 20.44
CA LYS A 63 -7.65 -12.05 20.91
C LYS A 63 -7.95 -13.55 20.75
N LEU A 64 -7.28 -14.21 19.81
CA LEU A 64 -7.46 -15.63 19.50
C LEU A 64 -6.63 -16.54 20.41
N LEU A 65 -5.42 -16.10 20.79
CA LEU A 65 -4.56 -16.73 21.79
C LEU A 65 -5.08 -16.47 23.21
#